data_AF-A0A7W1Z8P0-F1
#
_entry.id   AF-A0A7W1Z8P0-F1
#
_cell.length_a   1.000
_cell.length_b   1.000
_cell.length_c   1.000
_cell.angle_alpha   90.00
_cell.angle_beta   90.00
_cell.angle_gamma   90.00
#
_symmetry.space_group_name_H-M   'P 1'
#
loop_
_entity.id
_entity.type
_entity.pdbx_description
1 polymer ?
#
loop_
_entity_poly.entity_id
_entity_poly.type
_entity_poly.pdbx_seq_one_letter_code
_entity_poly.pdbx_strand_id
1 'polypeptide(L)'
;DSAPPSNINDIINAFQNSSNSVTELVQKQWTDDSLLKEANMYGENWKNGTTLSILIKHQAHHRGQLTVLMRQAGLKVPGVYGPAKEEWAQWNMVAPD
;
A
#
# COMPACT_ATOMS: atom_id res chain seq x y z
N ASP A 1 11.38 -9.69 18.26
CA ASP A 1 11.51 -9.01 16.95
C ASP A 1 12.36 -9.82 16.00
N SER A 2 11.91 -9.96 14.75
CA SER A 2 12.68 -10.59 13.68
C SER A 2 13.46 -9.52 12.91
N ALA A 3 14.68 -9.84 12.47
CA ALA A 3 15.43 -8.97 11.57
C ALA A 3 14.66 -8.80 10.24
N PRO A 4 14.66 -7.59 9.63
CA PRO A 4 14.10 -7.41 8.29
C PRO A 4 14.90 -8.25 7.27
N PRO A 5 14.26 -8.70 6.17
CA PRO A 5 14.96 -9.43 5.11
C PRO A 5 16.14 -8.63 4.56
N SER A 6 17.27 -9.31 4.32
CA SER A 6 18.48 -8.69 3.76
C SER A 6 18.46 -8.59 2.24
N ASN A 7 17.50 -9.24 1.56
CA ASN A 7 17.34 -9.21 0.11
C ASN A 7 16.01 -8.54 -0.27
N ILE A 8 16.08 -7.55 -1.15
CA ILE A 8 14.90 -6.80 -1.62
C ILE A 8 13.89 -7.70 -2.35
N ASN A 9 14.35 -8.76 -3.02
CA ASN A 9 13.47 -9.70 -3.71
C ASN A 9 12.54 -10.44 -2.75
N ASP A 10 12.98 -10.71 -1.51
CA ASP A 10 12.14 -11.35 -0.50
C ASP A 10 10.98 -10.44 -0.12
N ILE A 11 11.24 -9.14 0.01
CA ILE A 11 10.22 -8.13 0.31
C ILE A 11 9.23 -7.99 -0.86
N ILE A 12 9.73 -7.92 -2.10
CA ILE A 12 8.91 -7.83 -3.31
C ILE A 12 8.00 -9.05 -3.43
N ASN A 13 8.57 -10.25 -3.30
CA ASN A 13 7.82 -11.50 -3.42
C ASN A 13 6.78 -11.62 -2.30
N ALA A 14 7.13 -11.29 -1.05
CA ALA A 14 6.18 -11.29 0.06
C ALA A 14 5.01 -10.34 -0.20
N PHE A 15 5.29 -9.10 -0.63
CA PHE A 15 4.25 -8.13 -0.95
C PHE A 15 3.33 -8.60 -2.09
N GLN A 16 3.90 -9.12 -3.17
CA GLN A 16 3.14 -9.65 -4.31
C GLN A 16 2.26 -10.83 -3.90
N ASN A 17 2.82 -11.80 -3.17
CA ASN A 17 2.09 -12.98 -2.72
C ASN A 17 0.91 -12.60 -1.80
N SER A 18 1.15 -11.73 -0.81
CA SER A 18 0.11 -11.30 0.13
C SER A 18 -0.98 -10.46 -0.56
N SER A 19 -0.61 -9.51 -1.43
CA SER A 19 -1.58 -8.67 -2.14
C SER A 19 -2.44 -9.47 -3.13
N ASN A 20 -1.84 -10.41 -3.85
CA ASN A 20 -2.56 -11.34 -4.72
C ASN A 20 -3.53 -12.22 -3.93
N SER A 21 -3.08 -12.77 -2.80
CA SER A 21 -3.91 -13.61 -1.94
C SER A 21 -5.16 -12.87 -1.42
N VAL A 22 -5.00 -11.63 -0.93
CA VAL A 22 -6.15 -10.82 -0.47
C VAL A 22 -7.12 -10.57 -1.62
N THR A 23 -6.60 -10.15 -2.79
CA THR A 23 -7.43 -9.86 -3.97
C THR A 23 -8.22 -11.09 -4.40
N GLU A 24 -7.55 -12.23 -4.52
CA GLU A 24 -8.15 -13.49 -4.95
C GLU A 24 -9.21 -13.99 -3.98
N LEU A 25 -8.90 -14.04 -2.68
CA LEU A 25 -9.81 -14.61 -1.68
C LEU A 25 -11.03 -13.74 -1.45
N VAL A 26 -10.87 -12.40 -1.41
CA VAL A 26 -12.01 -11.49 -1.31
C VAL A 26 -12.92 -11.65 -2.53
N GLN A 27 -12.37 -11.69 -3.74
CA GLN A 27 -13.18 -11.86 -4.96
C GLN A 27 -13.89 -13.21 -5.03
N LYS A 28 -13.23 -14.30 -4.63
CA LYS A 28 -13.78 -15.66 -4.74
C LYS A 28 -14.77 -15.99 -3.63
N GLN A 29 -14.59 -15.44 -2.43
CA GLN A 29 -15.28 -15.92 -1.23
C GLN A 29 -16.23 -14.90 -0.62
N TRP A 30 -16.11 -13.60 -0.95
CA TRP A 30 -16.94 -12.57 -0.35
C TRP A 30 -18.00 -12.07 -1.33
N THR A 31 -19.13 -11.69 -0.74
CA THR A 31 -20.19 -10.90 -1.39
C THR A 31 -20.26 -9.54 -0.70
N ASP A 32 -21.13 -8.65 -1.18
CA ASP A 32 -21.35 -7.34 -0.54
C ASP A 32 -21.76 -7.50 0.94
N ASP A 33 -22.60 -8.48 1.27
CA ASP A 33 -22.99 -8.78 2.66
C ASP A 33 -21.79 -9.20 3.54
N SER A 34 -20.76 -9.83 2.95
CA SER A 34 -19.55 -10.17 3.70
C SER A 34 -18.79 -8.94 4.18
N LEU A 35 -18.97 -7.76 3.57
CA LEU A 35 -18.36 -6.50 4.04
C LEU A 35 -18.99 -6.01 5.36
N LEU A 36 -20.22 -6.43 5.66
CA LEU A 36 -20.96 -6.05 6.87
C LEU A 36 -20.71 -6.98 8.05
N LYS A 37 -20.16 -8.19 7.80
CA LYS A 37 -19.79 -9.14 8.85
C LYS A 37 -18.68 -8.56 9.72
N GLU A 38 -18.74 -8.87 11.02
CA GLU A 38 -17.75 -8.42 11.99
C GLU A 38 -16.70 -9.51 12.25
N ALA A 39 -15.45 -9.07 12.41
CA ALA A 39 -14.34 -9.88 12.87
C ALA A 39 -13.68 -9.19 14.06
N ASN A 40 -13.21 -9.97 15.03
CA ASN A 40 -12.42 -9.43 16.13
C ASN A 40 -11.04 -9.01 15.60
N MET A 41 -10.77 -7.71 15.66
CA MET A 41 -9.54 -7.07 15.26
C MET A 41 -8.98 -6.32 16.47
N TYR A 42 -7.86 -6.79 17.00
CA TYR A 42 -7.18 -6.14 18.13
C TYR A 42 -8.06 -5.96 19.39
N GLY A 43 -8.99 -6.88 19.63
CA GLY A 43 -9.92 -6.80 20.76
C GLY A 43 -11.21 -6.03 20.50
N GLU A 44 -11.36 -5.40 19.33
CA GLU A 44 -12.58 -4.72 18.89
C GLU A 44 -13.28 -5.49 17.77
N ASN A 45 -14.60 -5.38 17.65
CA ASN A 45 -15.34 -5.96 16.53
C ASN A 45 -15.41 -4.96 15.39
N TRP A 46 -14.73 -5.27 14.28
CA TRP A 46 -14.73 -4.41 13.09
C TRP A 46 -15.49 -5.09 11.96
N LYS A 47 -16.28 -4.31 11.23
CA LYS A 47 -16.82 -4.75 9.94
C LYS A 47 -15.66 -5.03 8.99
N ASN A 48 -15.78 -6.10 8.22
CA ASN A 48 -14.80 -6.49 7.20
C ASN A 48 -14.47 -5.36 6.22
N GLY A 49 -15.46 -4.57 5.78
CA GLY A 49 -15.25 -3.40 4.94
C GLY A 49 -14.41 -2.31 5.61
N THR A 50 -14.57 -2.12 6.93
CA THR A 50 -13.73 -1.22 7.72
C THR A 50 -12.28 -1.69 7.73
N THR A 51 -12.05 -2.99 7.95
CA THR A 51 -10.71 -3.59 7.92
C THR A 51 -10.03 -3.37 6.57
N LEU A 52 -10.71 -3.63 5.45
CA LEU A 52 -10.15 -3.37 4.11
C LEU A 52 -9.82 -1.89 3.89
N SER A 53 -10.69 -0.97 4.32
CA SER A 53 -10.43 0.48 4.22
C SER A 53 -9.20 0.90 5.02
N ILE A 54 -9.03 0.35 6.23
CA ILE A 54 -7.87 0.62 7.08
C ILE A 54 -6.59 0.11 6.43
N LEU A 55 -6.59 -1.12 5.87
CA LEU A 55 -5.42 -1.66 5.16
C LEU A 55 -4.98 -0.75 4.01
N ILE A 56 -5.92 -0.25 3.20
CA ILE A 56 -5.63 0.68 2.09
C ILE A 56 -5.02 1.98 2.62
N LYS A 57 -5.61 2.58 3.65
CA LYS A 57 -5.12 3.84 4.24
C LYS A 57 -3.74 3.66 4.88
N HIS A 58 -3.52 2.54 5.57
CA HIS A 58 -2.24 2.21 6.20
C HIS A 58 -1.13 2.01 5.15
N GLN A 59 -1.43 1.29 4.06
CA GLN A 59 -0.50 1.14 2.94
C GLN A 59 -0.20 2.49 2.28
N ALA A 60 -1.20 3.35 2.07
CA ALA A 60 -0.99 4.69 1.51
C ALA A 60 -0.12 5.56 2.44
N HIS A 61 -0.34 5.50 3.75
CA HIS A 61 0.45 6.20 4.76
C HIS A 61 1.94 5.81 4.69
N HIS A 62 2.25 4.50 4.75
CA HIS A 62 3.63 4.03 4.71
C HIS A 62 4.26 4.16 3.32
N ARG A 63 3.49 4.06 2.24
CA ARG A 63 4.01 4.37 0.90
C ARG A 63 4.44 5.83 0.81
N GLY A 64 3.69 6.76 1.43
CA GLY A 64 4.10 8.16 1.56
C GLY A 64 5.47 8.29 2.23
N GLN A 65 5.67 7.61 3.36
CA GLN A 65 6.98 7.56 4.04
C GLN A 65 8.08 6.98 3.15
N LEU A 66 7.79 5.88 2.43
CA LEU A 66 8.75 5.25 1.50
C LEU A 66 9.19 6.24 0.40
N THR A 67 8.28 7.06 -0.14
CA THR A 67 8.66 8.04 -1.16
C THR A 67 9.65 9.09 -0.66
N VAL A 68 9.58 9.47 0.63
CA VAL A 68 10.55 10.37 1.25
C VAL A 68 11.91 9.70 1.38
N LEU A 69 11.94 8.45 1.84
CA LEU A 69 13.18 7.66 1.96
C LEU A 69 13.85 7.45 0.60
N MET A 70 13.07 7.12 -0.43
CA MET A 70 13.56 6.99 -1.80
C MET A 70 14.23 8.28 -2.27
N ARG A 71 13.60 9.43 -2.02
CA ARG A 71 14.15 10.74 -2.39
C ARG A 71 15.45 11.04 -1.65
N GLN A 72 15.53 10.75 -0.35
CA GLN A 72 16.75 10.91 0.45
C GLN A 72 17.89 10.00 -0.04
N ALA A 73 17.56 8.82 -0.57
CA ALA A 73 18.51 7.90 -1.18
C ALA A 73 18.89 8.25 -2.63
N GLY A 74 18.38 9.36 -3.18
CA GLY A 74 18.64 9.76 -4.58
C GLY A 74 17.96 8.86 -5.63
N LEU A 75 16.97 8.06 -5.23
CA LEU A 75 16.20 7.20 -6.13
C LEU A 75 15.09 7.99 -6.83
N LYS A 76 14.68 7.52 -8.01
CA LYS A 76 13.51 8.07 -8.71
C LYS A 76 12.25 7.75 -7.92
N VAL A 77 11.53 8.78 -7.48
CA VAL A 77 10.22 8.65 -6.86
C VAL A 77 9.15 8.57 -7.95
N PRO A 78 8.35 7.49 -8.03
CA PRO A 78 7.24 7.42 -8.97
C PRO A 78 6.08 8.31 -8.51
N GLY A 79 5.39 8.93 -9.46
CA GLY A 79 4.14 9.65 -9.20
C GLY A 79 3.05 8.73 -8.63
N VAL A 80 2.38 9.20 -7.57
CA VAL A 80 1.23 8.53 -6.96
C VAL A 80 0.17 9.57 -6.63
N TYR A 81 -1.05 9.37 -7.12
CA TYR A 81 -2.15 10.37 -7.10
C TYR A 81 -1.87 11.63 -7.93
N GLY A 82 -0.80 11.62 -8.71
CA GLY A 82 -0.32 12.70 -9.55
C GLY A 82 1.18 12.51 -9.83
N PRO A 83 1.76 13.23 -10.80
CA PRO A 83 3.18 13.11 -11.10
C PRO A 83 4.04 13.68 -9.97
N ALA A 84 5.19 13.06 -9.71
CA ALA A 84 6.20 13.61 -8.81
C ALA A 84 6.84 14.86 -9.43
N LYS A 85 7.41 15.76 -8.59
CA LYS A 85 8.09 16.99 -9.05
C LYS A 85 9.16 16.69 -10.10
N GLU A 86 9.88 15.60 -9.92
CA GLU A 86 10.93 15.15 -10.83
C GLU A 86 10.37 14.68 -12.18
N GLU A 87 9.15 14.15 -12.23
CA GLU A 87 8.48 13.74 -13.46
C GLU A 87 8.00 14.94 -14.27
N TRP A 88 7.47 15.98 -13.62
CA TRP A 88 7.14 17.26 -14.30
C TRP A 88 8.35 17.85 -15.00
N ALA A 89 9.50 17.89 -14.31
CA ALA A 89 10.75 18.38 -14.88
C ALA A 89 11.20 17.55 -16.11
N GLN A 90 10.99 16.22 -16.09
CA GLN A 90 11.30 15.34 -17.24
C GLN A 90 10.46 15.67 -18.47
N TRP A 91 9.27 16.24 -18.30
CA TRP A 91 8.39 16.67 -19.39
C TRP A 91 8.63 18.12 -19.83
N ASN A 92 9.65 18.79 -19.30
CA ASN A 92 9.86 20.23 -19.47
C ASN A 92 8.66 21.07 -19.00
N MET A 93 7.98 20.62 -17.95
CA MET A 93 6.83 21.30 -17.35
C MET A 93 7.14 21.76 -15.93
N VAL A 94 6.46 22.83 -15.48
CA VAL A 94 6.53 23.31 -14.09
C VAL A 94 5.55 22.51 -13.25
N ALA A 95 6.02 21.95 -12.14
CA ALA A 95 5.15 21.29 -11.17
C ALA A 95 4.24 22.32 -10.48
N PRO A 96 2.95 22.01 -10.23
CA PRO A 96 2.09 22.85 -9.41
C PRO A 96 2.67 23.09 -8.01
N ASP A 97 2.41 24.26 -7.43
CA ASP A 97 2.76 24.60 -6.04
C ASP A 97 1.93 23.79 -5.03
#